data_AF-A0A662LH50-F1
#
_entry.id   AF-A0A662LH50-F1
#
_cell.length_a   1.000
_cell.length_b   1.000
_cell.length_c   1.000
_cell.angle_alpha   90.00
_cell.angle_beta   90.00
_cell.angle_gamma   90.00
#
_symmetry.space_group_name_H-M   'P 1'
#
loop_
_entity.id
_entity.type
_entity.pdbx_description
1 polymer ?
#
loop_
_entity_poly.entity_id
_entity_poly.type
_entity_poly.pdbx_seq_one_letter_code
_entity_poly.pdbx_strand_id
1 'polypeptide(L)'
;MIISEFDPWKSKLCTCPKKYSFSPYTGCSHACIYCYISSYIPNPFKSRVKKDLFRRLRREVHKVDSYISMANSSDPYPPEERYNRFTRGCLQIFKEKDIRLLILTKSDIVTRDIDLLKEMRVAVSFTITTLDDDKARIIEPNAPPPSR
;
A
#
# COMPACT_ATOMS: atom_id res chain seq x y z
N MET A 1 8.75 5.05 13.81
CA MET A 1 9.29 4.55 12.53
C MET A 1 8.14 4.33 11.54
N ILE A 2 8.28 4.67 10.25
CA ILE A 2 7.26 4.38 9.21
C ILE A 2 7.73 3.37 8.16
N ILE A 3 9.03 3.22 7.96
CA ILE A 3 9.62 2.13 7.17
C ILE A 3 10.16 1.11 8.18
N SER A 4 9.65 -0.11 8.18
CA SER A 4 10.17 -1.19 9.04
C SER A 4 10.71 -2.31 8.18
N GLU A 5 11.72 -3.04 8.64
CA GLU A 5 12.06 -4.31 8.00
C GLU A 5 10.84 -5.23 8.07
N PHE A 6 10.54 -5.93 6.98
CA PHE A 6 9.49 -6.94 6.96
C PHE A 6 10.05 -8.21 7.57
N ASP A 7 9.87 -8.33 8.88
CA ASP A 7 10.19 -9.53 9.64
C ASP A 7 9.01 -9.84 10.56
N PRO A 8 7.87 -10.27 10.00
CA PRO A 8 6.63 -10.33 10.77
C PRO A 8 6.71 -11.36 11.91
N TRP A 9 7.59 -12.36 11.82
CA TRP A 9 7.57 -13.50 12.75
C TRP A 9 8.94 -14.03 13.16
N LYS A 10 10.06 -13.51 12.61
CA LYS A 10 11.39 -14.15 12.73
C LYS A 10 11.37 -15.65 12.43
N SER A 11 10.38 -16.07 11.65
CA SER A 11 10.07 -17.47 11.44
C SER A 11 11.01 -18.01 10.39
N LYS A 12 11.66 -19.13 10.70
CA LYS A 12 12.49 -19.87 9.74
C LYS A 12 11.70 -20.36 8.51
N LEU A 13 10.36 -20.35 8.59
CA LEU A 13 9.46 -20.72 7.49
C LEU A 13 9.19 -19.57 6.51
N CYS A 14 9.57 -18.33 6.84
CA CYS A 14 9.43 -17.22 5.92
C CYS A 14 10.53 -17.29 4.86
N THR A 15 10.16 -17.62 3.62
CA THR A 15 11.09 -17.70 2.47
C THR A 15 11.21 -16.38 1.71
N CYS A 16 10.55 -15.32 2.17
CA CYS A 16 10.62 -14.03 1.50
C CYS A 16 12.04 -13.47 1.55
N PRO A 17 12.56 -12.91 0.44
CA PRO A 17 13.82 -12.18 0.49
C PRO A 17 13.67 -10.92 1.35
N LYS A 18 14.80 -10.41 1.85
CA LYS A 18 14.85 -9.20 2.67
C LYS A 18 14.11 -8.04 1.99
N LYS A 19 13.16 -7.45 2.69
CA LYS A 19 12.35 -6.33 2.20
C LYS A 19 11.92 -5.43 3.35
N TYR A 20 11.56 -4.21 3.02
CA TYR A 20 10.98 -3.26 3.97
C TYR A 20 9.48 -3.15 3.75
N SER A 21 8.75 -2.81 4.80
CA SER A 21 7.33 -2.52 4.77
C SER A 21 7.10 -1.03 4.94
N PHE A 22 6.25 -0.45 4.10
CA PHE A 22 5.80 0.92 4.21
C PHE A 22 4.31 1.03 3.87
N SER A 23 3.59 1.87 4.59
CA SER A 23 2.22 2.23 4.25
C SER A 23 2.00 3.69 4.63
N PRO A 24 1.54 4.54 3.70
CA PRO A 24 1.30 5.96 3.97
C PRO A 24 0.08 6.16 4.90
N TYR A 25 -0.83 5.18 4.88
CA TYR A 25 -2.04 5.12 5.68
C TYR A 25 -1.96 4.07 6.80
N THR A 26 -2.86 4.21 7.76
CA THR A 26 -3.20 3.23 8.80
C THR A 26 -4.70 2.96 8.70
N GLY A 27 -5.09 1.68 8.63
CA GLY A 27 -6.46 1.30 8.27
C GLY A 27 -6.68 1.35 6.74
N CYS A 28 -7.85 0.93 6.27
CA CYS A 28 -8.13 0.83 4.84
C CYS A 28 -9.63 1.03 4.56
N SER A 29 -9.99 2.09 3.81
CA SER A 29 -11.40 2.42 3.53
C SER A 29 -12.05 1.51 2.47
N HIS A 30 -11.31 0.58 1.86
CA HIS A 30 -11.90 -0.47 1.01
C HIS A 30 -12.92 -1.32 1.77
N ALA A 31 -12.76 -1.46 3.10
CA ALA A 31 -13.71 -2.13 3.99
C ALA A 31 -14.06 -3.58 3.59
N CYS A 32 -13.08 -4.32 3.06
CA CYS A 32 -13.27 -5.73 2.68
C CYS A 32 -13.71 -6.55 3.90
N ILE A 33 -14.77 -7.34 3.76
CA ILE A 33 -15.39 -8.06 4.89
C ILE A 33 -14.45 -9.11 5.51
N TYR A 34 -13.51 -9.63 4.71
CA TYR A 34 -12.53 -10.65 5.12
C TYR A 34 -11.19 -10.05 5.60
N CYS A 35 -11.10 -8.74 5.79
CA CYS A 35 -9.82 -8.07 6.00
C CYS A 35 -9.19 -8.41 7.36
N TYR A 36 -8.01 -9.04 7.32
CA TYR A 36 -7.25 -9.44 8.51
C TYR A 36 -6.79 -8.28 9.40
N ILE A 37 -6.73 -7.05 8.88
CA ILE A 37 -6.31 -5.87 9.68
C ILE A 37 -7.30 -5.57 10.81
N SER A 38 -8.55 -6.02 10.67
CA SER A 38 -9.60 -5.86 11.69
C SER A 38 -9.24 -6.52 13.02
N SER A 39 -8.39 -7.54 13.02
CA SER A 39 -7.96 -8.24 14.23
C SER A 39 -6.97 -7.43 15.09
N TYR A 40 -6.33 -6.38 14.56
CA TYR A 40 -5.26 -5.67 15.30
C TYR A 40 -5.17 -4.16 15.04
N ILE A 41 -5.92 -3.58 14.11
CA ILE A 41 -5.98 -2.13 13.89
C ILE A 41 -7.31 -1.58 14.44
N PRO A 42 -7.28 -0.71 15.48
CA PRO A 42 -8.47 -0.02 15.93
C PRO A 42 -9.09 0.85 14.83
N ASN A 43 -10.42 0.80 14.71
CA ASN A 43 -11.16 1.45 13.62
C ASN A 43 -10.54 1.12 12.24
N PRO A 44 -10.52 -0.18 11.86
CA PRO A 44 -9.71 -0.69 10.74
C PRO A 44 -10.12 -0.10 9.39
N PHE A 45 -11.41 0.22 9.23
CA PHE A 45 -11.97 0.71 7.97
C PHE A 45 -12.00 2.24 7.85
N LYS A 46 -11.51 2.95 8.87
CA LYS A 46 -11.29 4.40 8.79
C LYS A 46 -9.83 4.62 8.43
N SER A 47 -9.51 4.76 7.15
CA SER A 47 -8.14 5.02 6.75
C SER A 47 -7.68 6.42 7.20
N ARG A 48 -6.43 6.48 7.67
CA ARG A 48 -5.83 7.68 8.29
C ARG A 48 -4.39 7.81 7.83
N VAL A 49 -4.03 8.99 7.35
CA VAL A 49 -2.64 9.30 6.95
C VAL A 49 -1.75 9.27 8.18
N LYS A 50 -0.54 8.72 8.05
CA LYS A 50 0.43 8.72 9.15
C LYS A 50 0.94 10.15 9.43
N LYS A 51 0.96 10.55 10.70
CA LYS A 51 1.47 11.87 11.12
C LYS A 51 2.90 12.11 10.63
N ASP A 52 3.14 13.32 10.13
CA ASP A 52 4.42 13.80 9.58
C ASP A 52 5.00 12.91 8.47
N LEU A 53 4.13 12.31 7.64
CA LEU A 53 4.46 11.29 6.65
C LEU A 53 5.71 11.65 5.83
N PHE A 54 5.70 12.77 5.10
CA PHE A 54 6.79 13.14 4.21
C PHE A 54 8.10 13.46 4.95
N ARG A 55 8.02 14.19 6.07
CA ARG A 55 9.19 14.52 6.91
C ARG A 55 9.88 13.25 7.40
N ARG A 56 9.08 12.33 7.95
CA ARG A 56 9.60 11.04 8.44
C ARG A 56 10.11 10.18 7.29
N LEU A 57 9.47 10.25 6.11
CA LEU A 57 9.83 9.41 4.97
C LEU A 57 11.19 9.81 4.44
N ARG A 58 11.41 11.11 4.20
CA ARG A 58 12.72 11.64 3.78
C ARG A 58 13.83 11.28 4.76
N ARG A 59 13.56 11.28 6.06
CA ARG A 59 14.55 10.88 7.07
C ARG A 59 14.86 9.38 7.03
N GLU A 60 13.83 8.54 6.89
CA GLU A 60 13.96 7.09 7.03
C GLU A 60 14.31 6.37 5.72
N VAL A 61 14.07 6.96 4.55
CA VAL A 61 14.27 6.31 3.24
C VAL A 61 15.73 5.91 2.99
N HIS A 62 16.69 6.65 3.57
CA HIS A 62 18.13 6.40 3.42
C HIS A 62 18.61 5.07 4.02
N LYS A 63 17.81 4.44 4.90
CA LYS A 63 18.17 3.17 5.53
C LYS A 63 17.79 1.94 4.71
N VAL A 64 17.15 2.13 3.56
CA VAL A 64 16.61 1.04 2.72
C VAL A 64 17.73 0.54 1.81
N ASP A 65 18.19 -0.69 2.04
CA ASP A 65 19.21 -1.35 1.22
C ASP A 65 18.63 -2.40 0.24
N SER A 66 17.33 -2.64 0.28
CA SER A 66 16.59 -3.58 -0.58
C SER A 66 15.43 -2.88 -1.30
N TYR A 67 14.25 -3.50 -1.31
CA TYR A 67 13.01 -2.92 -1.85
C TYR A 67 11.97 -2.71 -0.75
N ILE A 68 11.01 -1.82 -1.03
CA ILE A 68 9.88 -1.56 -0.15
C ILE A 68 8.64 -2.24 -0.73
N SER A 69 7.98 -3.05 0.11
CA SER A 69 6.64 -3.59 -0.12
C SER A 69 5.61 -2.68 0.52
N MET A 70 4.66 -2.22 -0.27
CA MET A 70 3.48 -1.48 0.17
C MET A 70 2.28 -2.43 0.28
N ALA A 71 1.31 -2.10 1.13
CA ALA A 71 0.09 -2.87 1.42
C ALA A 71 0.16 -4.02 2.43
N ASN A 72 1.15 -4.04 3.32
CA ASN A 72 1.22 -5.08 4.37
C ASN A 72 0.23 -4.90 5.54
N SER A 73 -0.39 -3.73 5.71
CA SER A 73 -1.42 -3.50 6.75
C SER A 73 -2.41 -2.38 6.42
N SER A 74 -2.30 -1.81 5.22
CA SER A 74 -3.15 -0.72 4.72
C SER A 74 -2.86 -0.54 3.23
N ASP A 75 -3.90 -0.40 2.40
CA ASP A 75 -3.73 -0.19 0.97
C ASP A 75 -3.06 1.18 0.70
N PRO A 76 -2.12 1.30 -0.27
CA PRO A 76 -1.55 2.57 -0.66
C PRO A 76 -2.54 3.49 -1.39
N TYR A 77 -3.61 2.96 -1.99
CA TYR A 77 -4.59 3.70 -2.75
C TYR A 77 -6.02 3.51 -2.23
N PRO A 78 -6.29 3.81 -0.95
CA PRO A 78 -7.66 3.80 -0.43
C PRO A 78 -8.51 4.86 -1.17
N PRO A 79 -9.86 4.76 -1.13
CA PRO A 79 -10.76 5.71 -1.78
C PRO A 79 -10.40 7.20 -1.61
N GLU A 80 -9.99 7.64 -0.42
CA GLU A 80 -9.61 9.03 -0.17
C GLU A 80 -8.29 9.48 -0.84
N GLU A 81 -7.43 8.55 -1.26
CA GLU A 81 -6.21 8.85 -2.03
C GLU A 81 -6.53 9.53 -3.36
N ARG A 82 -7.76 9.37 -3.90
CA ARG A 82 -8.24 10.09 -5.09
C ARG A 82 -8.04 11.60 -4.96
N TYR A 83 -8.24 12.14 -3.76
CA TYR A 83 -8.10 13.56 -3.44
C TYR A 83 -6.80 13.88 -2.70
N ASN A 84 -6.41 13.03 -1.75
CA ASN A 84 -5.32 13.34 -0.82
C ASN A 84 -3.93 13.34 -1.46
N ARG A 85 -3.69 12.44 -2.43
CA ARG A 85 -2.41 12.32 -3.15
C ARG A 85 -1.17 12.08 -2.25
N PHE A 86 -1.35 11.48 -1.06
CA PHE A 86 -0.22 11.20 -0.17
C PHE A 86 0.68 10.11 -0.73
N THR A 87 0.11 9.08 -1.34
CA THR A 87 0.89 8.03 -2.00
C THR A 87 1.68 8.60 -3.16
N ARG A 88 1.07 9.46 -3.98
CA ARG A 88 1.79 10.18 -5.04
C ARG A 88 2.99 10.97 -4.50
N GLY A 89 2.81 11.71 -3.41
CA GLY A 89 3.92 12.43 -2.76
C GLY A 89 5.01 11.50 -2.22
N CYS A 90 4.65 10.30 -1.72
CA CYS A 90 5.62 9.28 -1.35
C CYS A 90 6.38 8.74 -2.55
N LEU A 91 5.70 8.49 -3.68
CA LEU A 91 6.33 8.04 -4.93
C LEU A 91 7.37 9.04 -5.44
N GLN A 92 7.10 10.35 -5.34
CA GLN A 92 8.08 11.38 -5.70
C GLN A 92 9.36 11.27 -4.86
N ILE A 93 9.23 11.10 -3.54
CA ILE A 93 10.38 10.91 -2.64
C ILE A 93 11.13 9.60 -2.96
N PHE A 94 10.40 8.53 -3.25
CA PHE A 94 11.01 7.25 -3.64
C PHE A 94 11.75 7.34 -4.97
N LYS A 95 11.20 8.07 -5.95
CA LYS A 95 11.83 8.32 -7.25
C LYS A 95 13.14 9.10 -7.09
N GLU A 96 13.16 10.16 -6.28
CA GLU A 96 14.37 10.95 -5.97
C GLU A 96 15.51 10.11 -5.36
N LYS A 97 15.19 8.96 -4.75
CA LYS A 97 16.14 8.08 -4.07
C LYS A 97 16.32 6.73 -4.76
N ASP A 98 15.79 6.56 -5.98
CA ASP A 98 15.82 5.30 -6.76
C ASP A 98 15.40 4.07 -5.95
N ILE A 99 14.35 4.21 -5.14
CA ILE A 99 13.84 3.12 -4.32
C ILE A 99 13.05 2.13 -5.17
N ARG A 100 13.42 0.85 -5.06
CA ARG A 100 12.68 -0.27 -5.66
C ARG A 100 11.38 -0.51 -4.88
N LEU A 101 10.25 -0.59 -5.58
CA LEU A 101 8.92 -0.71 -4.97
C LEU A 101 8.17 -1.96 -5.45
N LEU A 102 7.49 -2.62 -4.51
CA LEU A 102 6.37 -3.52 -4.78
C LEU A 102 5.10 -2.86 -4.25
N ILE A 103 4.15 -2.58 -5.14
CA ILE A 103 2.86 -2.00 -4.80
C ILE A 103 1.81 -3.08 -5.00
N LEU A 104 1.09 -3.45 -3.95
CA LEU A 104 -0.12 -4.26 -4.04
C LEU A 104 -1.32 -3.35 -3.76
N THR A 105 -2.38 -3.43 -4.56
CA THR A 105 -3.59 -2.62 -4.33
C THR A 105 -4.83 -3.31 -4.89
N LYS A 106 -6.02 -2.85 -4.49
CA LYS A 106 -7.29 -3.13 -5.18
C LYS A 106 -7.74 -1.99 -6.08
N SER A 107 -7.04 -0.85 -6.03
CA SER A 107 -7.55 0.42 -6.51
C SER A 107 -7.02 0.75 -7.89
N ASP A 108 -7.92 1.19 -8.77
CA ASP A 108 -7.61 1.72 -10.09
C ASP A 108 -6.88 3.08 -10.02
N ILE A 109 -6.91 3.76 -8.85
CA ILE A 109 -6.29 5.07 -8.63
C ILE A 109 -4.78 5.03 -8.92
N VAL A 110 -4.12 3.87 -8.79
CA VAL A 110 -2.70 3.71 -9.13
C VAL A 110 -2.37 4.14 -10.55
N THR A 111 -3.32 4.02 -11.49
CA THR A 111 -3.15 4.45 -12.89
C THR A 111 -2.95 5.96 -13.03
N ARG A 112 -3.45 6.78 -12.09
CA ARG A 112 -3.21 8.24 -12.04
C ARG A 112 -1.73 8.56 -11.97
N ASP A 113 -0.96 7.70 -11.30
CA ASP A 113 0.45 7.95 -11.00
C ASP A 113 1.39 7.24 -11.99
N ILE A 114 0.87 6.78 -13.14
CA ILE A 114 1.65 6.10 -14.19
C ILE A 114 2.79 6.96 -14.74
N ASP A 115 2.62 8.30 -14.72
CA ASP A 115 3.66 9.25 -15.12
C ASP A 115 4.91 9.17 -14.23
N LEU A 116 4.74 8.88 -12.94
CA LEU A 116 5.84 8.62 -12.01
C LEU A 116 6.33 7.18 -12.11
N LEU A 117 5.39 6.22 -12.10
CA LEU A 117 5.71 4.80 -12.01
C LEU A 117 6.53 4.28 -13.20
N LYS A 118 6.29 4.80 -14.42
CA LYS A 118 7.03 4.41 -15.62
C LYS A 118 8.53 4.77 -15.57
N GLU A 119 8.90 5.71 -14.70
CA GLU A 119 10.29 6.17 -14.52
C GLU A 119 10.95 5.54 -13.27
N MET A 120 10.29 4.57 -12.63
CA MET A 120 10.75 3.95 -11.39
C MET A 120 10.93 2.44 -11.56
N ARG A 121 11.75 1.84 -10.70
CA ARG A 121 11.86 0.39 -10.57
C ARG A 121 10.73 -0.15 -9.69
N VAL A 122 9.55 -0.31 -10.27
CA VAL A 122 8.34 -0.69 -9.55
C VAL A 122 7.65 -1.90 -10.20
N ALA A 123 7.11 -2.79 -9.38
CA ALA A 123 6.09 -3.74 -9.81
C ALA A 123 4.77 -3.40 -9.10
N VAL A 124 3.69 -3.36 -9.88
CA VAL A 124 2.33 -3.14 -9.39
C VAL A 124 1.54 -4.44 -9.53
N SER A 125 0.97 -4.90 -8.43
CA SER A 125 0.11 -6.07 -8.34
C SER A 125 -1.29 -5.63 -7.93
N PHE A 126 -2.29 -6.30 -8.50
CA PHE A 126 -3.69 -6.09 -8.15
C PHE A 126 -4.23 -7.30 -7.39
N THR A 127 -5.06 -7.05 -6.38
CA THR A 127 -5.88 -8.12 -5.80
C THR A 127 -7.22 -8.16 -6.52
N ILE A 128 -7.51 -9.29 -7.16
CA ILE A 128 -8.81 -9.59 -7.78
C ILE A 128 -9.33 -10.85 -7.11
N THR A 129 -10.32 -10.71 -6.23
CA THR A 129 -10.84 -11.84 -5.44
C THR A 129 -11.89 -12.64 -6.21
N THR A 130 -12.62 -11.99 -7.11
CA THR A 130 -13.62 -12.58 -7.98
C THR A 130 -13.71 -11.77 -9.27
N LEU A 131 -14.22 -12.39 -10.35
CA LEU A 131 -14.50 -11.73 -11.63
C LEU A 131 -15.97 -11.28 -11.75
N ASP A 132 -16.77 -11.55 -10.73
CA ASP A 132 -18.19 -11.20 -10.68
C ASP A 132 -18.37 -9.88 -9.91
N ASP A 133 -18.79 -8.83 -10.61
CA ASP A 133 -18.95 -7.49 -10.07
C ASP A 133 -19.97 -7.44 -8.92
N ASP A 134 -21.04 -8.24 -8.97
CA ASP A 134 -22.06 -8.28 -7.94
C ASP A 134 -21.50 -8.90 -6.66
N LYS A 135 -20.75 -10.01 -6.79
CA LYS A 135 -20.05 -10.62 -5.66
C LYS A 135 -18.99 -9.67 -5.10
N ALA A 136 -18.19 -9.03 -5.96
CA ALA A 136 -17.14 -8.10 -5.56
C ALA A 136 -17.71 -6.96 -4.71
N ARG A 137 -18.83 -6.35 -5.11
CA ARG A 137 -19.51 -5.29 -4.35
C ARG A 137 -19.97 -5.72 -2.95
N ILE A 138 -20.27 -7.00 -2.75
CA ILE A 138 -20.66 -7.53 -1.42
C ILE A 138 -19.42 -7.71 -0.54
N ILE A 139 -18.34 -8.32 -1.07
CA ILE A 139 -17.17 -8.69 -0.28
C ILE A 139 -16.17 -7.53 -0.09
N GLU A 140 -16.15 -6.58 -1.02
CA GLU A 140 -15.20 -5.46 -1.14
C GLU A 140 -15.95 -4.15 -1.50
N PRO A 141 -16.82 -3.65 -0.60
CA PRO A 141 -17.85 -2.66 -0.94
C PRO A 141 -17.34 -1.33 -1.49
N ASN A 142 -16.12 -0.93 -1.13
CA ASN A 142 -15.51 0.32 -1.59
C ASN A 142 -14.32 0.10 -2.53
N ALA A 143 -14.05 -1.14 -2.96
CA ALA A 143 -13.08 -1.41 -4.01
C ALA A 143 -13.72 -1.23 -5.39
N PRO A 144 -12.94 -0.82 -6.41
CA PRO A 144 -13.38 -0.89 -7.80
C PRO A 144 -13.85 -2.31 -8.18
N PRO A 145 -14.85 -2.43 -9.06
CA PRO A 145 -15.24 -3.73 -9.61
C PRO A 145 -14.10 -4.32 -10.44
N PRO A 146 -13.99 -5.66 -10.54
CA PRO A 146 -12.96 -6.32 -11.34
C PRO A 146 -13.05 -6.02 -12.85
N SER A 147 -14.20 -5.57 -13.35
CA SER A 147 -14.41 -5.15 -14.74
C SER A 147 -13.76 -3.81 -15.13
N ARG A 148 -13.20 -3.07 -14.17
CA ARG A 148 -12.59 -1.75 -14.36
C ARG A 148 -11.08 -1.82 -14.45
#